data_AF-M3IH69-F1
#
_entry.id   AF-M3IH69-F1
#
_cell.length_a   1.000
_cell.length_b   1.000
_cell.length_c   1.000
_cell.angle_alpha   90.00
_cell.angle_beta   90.00
_cell.angle_gamma   90.00
#
_symmetry.space_group_name_H-M   'P 1'
#
loop_
_entity.id
_entity.type
_entity.pdbx_description
1 polymer ?
#
loop_
_entity_poly.entity_id
_entity_poly.type
_entity_poly.pdbx_seq_one_letter_code
_entity_poly.pdbx_strand_id
1 'polypeptide(L)'
;MSEKFAHQTDANKKLDIAMEALDNREDAEGAIEAFNHFYYEEEEAADPVRKIVAFLYLQTASEELGDEEIPRHLNESKIAELIKSLPVSSLIEVSTKIGNAEIKKGYVNLVRKHAHNPEEVLTGILFEVPIKVNKYVFSILEEEGKFDLLNSFIKSAGTRAKETPEVFIWVAKSILTKVWEGEWLLSSKQEERLELILKVFRMFKPLTKIEDKGTKLKNACKDILHGNDDEILREAIHAGNSEYIRKLYALYKEVPYFTDLEKERLYSLIVELKPDVAWEEDEDEDEEDDDILTRIPEGAILVTRRALNRKKEEFEHLLNVEMPENSKDIGEAQERGDLRENAEYKAAMEKQVQLQAAIKRLEAEIKSAIILDLTNVKTDKINIGVTAKLKNESTGEVVAYSILGAWDADTEKHIISYQSPLAKSLLGKKTGDSAVLNLTGAETRYTVLDISRFSLQSQEN
;
A
#
# COMPACT_ATOMS: atom_id res chain seq x y z
N MET A 1 -41.15 6.32 -8.57
CA MET A 1 -40.10 5.32 -8.92
C MET A 1 -39.42 5.63 -10.25
N SER A 2 -40.16 6.04 -11.30
CA SER A 2 -39.59 6.39 -12.63
C SER A 2 -38.45 7.44 -12.59
N GLU A 3 -38.56 8.53 -11.82
CA GLU A 3 -37.45 9.50 -11.66
C GLU A 3 -36.21 8.88 -10.97
N LYS A 4 -36.40 7.97 -10.01
CA LYS A 4 -35.29 7.27 -9.34
C LYS A 4 -34.55 6.37 -10.33
N PHE A 5 -35.26 5.73 -11.25
CA PHE A 5 -34.69 4.93 -12.31
C PHE A 5 -33.94 5.80 -13.34
N ALA A 6 -34.55 6.90 -13.79
CA ALA A 6 -33.96 7.81 -14.77
C ALA A 6 -32.68 8.49 -14.26
N HIS A 7 -32.62 8.82 -12.97
CA HIS A 7 -31.42 9.38 -12.33
C HIS A 7 -30.39 8.32 -11.92
N GLN A 8 -30.74 7.04 -11.96
CA GLN A 8 -29.81 5.95 -11.66
C GLN A 8 -28.95 5.65 -12.89
N THR A 9 -27.62 5.67 -12.72
CA THR A 9 -26.68 5.31 -13.81
C THR A 9 -26.17 3.88 -13.68
N ASP A 10 -26.30 3.25 -12.51
CA ASP A 10 -25.90 1.86 -12.28
C ASP A 10 -26.94 0.88 -12.83
N ALA A 11 -26.52 0.07 -13.81
CA ALA A 11 -27.31 -0.97 -14.45
C ALA A 11 -27.95 -1.98 -13.48
N ASN A 12 -27.28 -2.29 -12.37
CA ASN A 12 -27.80 -3.24 -11.36
C ASN A 12 -28.88 -2.59 -10.53
N LYS A 13 -28.66 -1.36 -10.08
CA LYS A 13 -29.67 -0.63 -9.32
C LYS A 13 -30.91 -0.36 -10.18
N LYS A 14 -30.72 -0.17 -11.49
CA LYS A 14 -31.83 -0.11 -12.45
C LYS A 14 -32.62 -1.43 -12.45
N LEU A 15 -31.95 -2.57 -12.54
CA LEU A 15 -32.61 -3.88 -12.46
C LEU A 15 -33.29 -4.10 -11.10
N ASP A 16 -32.63 -3.79 -9.99
CA ASP A 16 -33.21 -3.92 -8.65
C ASP A 16 -34.47 -3.06 -8.50
N ILE A 17 -34.46 -1.81 -9.00
CA ILE A 17 -35.65 -0.94 -9.03
C ILE A 17 -36.77 -1.55 -9.89
N ALA A 18 -36.43 -2.21 -11.00
CA ALA A 18 -37.40 -2.90 -11.85
C ALA A 18 -37.97 -4.17 -11.18
N MET A 19 -37.15 -4.91 -10.43
CA MET A 19 -37.56 -6.10 -9.68
C MET A 19 -38.41 -5.74 -8.44
N GLU A 20 -38.04 -4.69 -7.69
CA GLU A 20 -38.86 -4.16 -6.57
C GLU A 20 -40.27 -3.75 -7.03
N ALA A 21 -40.41 -3.42 -8.31
CA ALA A 21 -41.67 -3.07 -8.94
C ALA A 21 -42.69 -4.24 -8.95
N LEU A 22 -42.24 -5.49 -8.80
CA LEU A 22 -43.12 -6.67 -8.67
C LEU A 22 -43.99 -6.64 -7.41
N ASP A 23 -43.47 -6.09 -6.32
CA ASP A 23 -44.16 -6.12 -5.03
C ASP A 23 -45.28 -5.08 -4.94
N ASN A 24 -45.33 -4.10 -5.85
CA ASN A 24 -46.35 -3.03 -5.84
C ASN A 24 -46.68 -2.49 -7.25
N ARG A 25 -47.63 -3.16 -7.94
CA ARG A 25 -47.95 -2.98 -9.38
C ARG A 25 -48.34 -1.57 -9.85
N GLU A 26 -49.01 -0.75 -9.03
CA GLU A 26 -49.50 0.57 -9.48
C GLU A 26 -48.40 1.63 -9.63
N ASP A 27 -47.29 1.52 -8.88
CA ASP A 27 -46.14 2.45 -8.95
C ASP A 27 -45.00 1.93 -9.86
N ALA A 28 -45.18 0.73 -10.42
CA ALA A 28 -44.18 -0.10 -11.06
C ALA A 28 -44.11 0.04 -12.59
N GLU A 29 -45.24 0.30 -13.25
CA GLU A 29 -45.33 0.37 -14.71
C GLU A 29 -44.29 1.35 -15.29
N GLY A 30 -44.15 2.54 -14.70
CA GLY A 30 -43.19 3.55 -15.17
C GLY A 30 -41.71 3.21 -14.93
N ALA A 31 -41.38 2.22 -14.10
CA ALA A 31 -40.01 1.72 -13.92
C ALA A 31 -39.71 0.58 -14.91
N ILE A 32 -40.65 -0.34 -15.11
CA ILE A 32 -40.57 -1.42 -16.10
C ILE A 32 -40.51 -0.83 -17.51
N GLU A 33 -41.35 0.14 -17.82
CA GLU A 33 -41.36 0.83 -19.12
C GLU A 33 -40.02 1.55 -19.38
N ALA A 34 -39.50 2.27 -18.38
CA ALA A 34 -38.21 2.95 -18.48
C ALA A 34 -37.03 1.98 -18.62
N PHE A 35 -37.09 0.82 -17.96
CA PHE A 35 -36.11 -0.25 -18.09
C PHE A 35 -36.11 -0.86 -19.49
N ASN A 36 -37.29 -1.23 -19.99
CA ASN A 36 -37.47 -1.78 -21.34
C ASN A 36 -36.98 -0.80 -22.40
N HIS A 37 -37.43 0.45 -22.33
CA HIS A 37 -37.02 1.47 -23.29
C HIS A 37 -35.50 1.66 -23.33
N PHE A 38 -34.86 1.78 -22.16
CA PHE A 38 -33.42 1.93 -22.07
C PHE A 38 -32.68 0.74 -22.71
N TYR A 39 -32.95 -0.49 -22.27
CA TYR A 39 -32.20 -1.64 -22.78
C TYR A 39 -32.57 -2.03 -24.22
N TYR A 40 -33.73 -1.63 -24.73
CA TYR A 40 -34.03 -1.77 -26.17
C TYR A 40 -33.19 -0.84 -27.04
N GLU A 41 -33.03 0.42 -26.63
CA GLU A 41 -32.12 1.32 -27.33
C GLU A 41 -30.67 0.77 -27.33
N GLU A 42 -30.27 0.11 -26.23
CA GLU A 42 -28.98 -0.57 -26.12
C GLU A 42 -28.85 -1.81 -27.02
N GLU A 43 -29.92 -2.61 -27.21
CA GLU A 43 -29.92 -3.74 -28.16
C GLU A 43 -29.75 -3.28 -29.62
N GLU A 44 -30.18 -2.06 -29.93
CA GLU A 44 -30.03 -1.43 -31.25
C GLU A 44 -28.70 -0.67 -31.42
N ALA A 45 -27.97 -0.40 -30.34
CA ALA A 45 -26.73 0.38 -30.35
C ALA A 45 -25.68 -0.20 -31.32
N ALA A 46 -24.95 0.63 -32.07
CA ALA A 46 -23.92 0.14 -33.00
C ALA A 46 -22.79 -0.65 -32.31
N ASP A 47 -22.57 -0.39 -31.02
CA ASP A 47 -21.54 -1.05 -30.21
C ASP A 47 -21.98 -2.47 -29.79
N PRO A 48 -21.27 -3.53 -30.24
CA PRO A 48 -21.61 -4.91 -29.91
C PRO A 48 -21.47 -5.23 -28.41
N VAL A 49 -20.64 -4.50 -27.65
CA VAL A 49 -20.51 -4.68 -26.20
C VAL A 49 -21.82 -4.32 -25.50
N ARG A 50 -22.38 -3.15 -25.83
CA ARG A 50 -23.66 -2.66 -25.31
C ARG A 50 -24.80 -3.61 -25.63
N LYS A 51 -24.86 -4.14 -26.86
CA LYS A 51 -25.87 -5.15 -27.25
C LYS A 51 -25.87 -6.40 -26.39
N ILE A 52 -24.68 -6.97 -26.16
CA ILE A 52 -24.56 -8.21 -25.37
C ILE A 52 -24.96 -7.97 -23.92
N VAL A 53 -24.54 -6.84 -23.33
CA VAL A 53 -24.94 -6.46 -21.97
C VAL A 53 -26.45 -6.29 -21.90
N ALA A 54 -27.05 -5.53 -22.82
CA ALA A 54 -28.49 -5.29 -22.85
C ALA A 54 -29.30 -6.58 -22.94
N PHE A 55 -28.91 -7.46 -23.86
CA PHE A 55 -29.54 -8.78 -24.02
C PHE A 55 -29.54 -9.57 -22.72
N LEU A 56 -28.42 -9.59 -21.98
CA LEU A 56 -28.31 -10.34 -20.72
C LEU A 56 -29.22 -9.79 -19.62
N TYR A 57 -29.30 -8.46 -19.49
CA TYR A 57 -30.20 -7.83 -18.52
C TYR A 57 -31.67 -8.05 -18.89
N LEU A 58 -32.03 -7.89 -20.15
CA LEU A 58 -33.38 -8.16 -20.64
C LEU A 58 -33.75 -9.64 -20.52
N GLN A 59 -32.82 -10.56 -20.82
CA GLN A 59 -33.04 -11.99 -20.63
C GLN A 59 -33.32 -12.33 -19.17
N THR A 60 -32.51 -11.81 -18.24
CA THR A 60 -32.69 -12.07 -16.81
C THR A 60 -34.02 -11.50 -16.32
N ALA A 61 -34.33 -10.24 -16.67
CA ALA A 61 -35.59 -9.61 -16.31
C ALA A 61 -36.80 -10.34 -16.91
N SER A 62 -36.70 -10.81 -18.15
CA SER A 62 -37.73 -11.61 -18.83
C SER A 62 -37.96 -12.98 -18.19
N GLU A 63 -36.90 -13.63 -17.71
CA GLU A 63 -37.01 -14.91 -16.97
C GLU A 63 -37.72 -14.74 -15.62
N GLU A 64 -37.60 -13.57 -14.99
CA GLU A 64 -38.22 -13.28 -13.69
C GLU A 64 -39.64 -12.67 -13.80
N LEU A 65 -39.85 -11.75 -14.75
CA LEU A 65 -41.07 -10.95 -14.92
C LEU A 65 -42.03 -11.53 -15.99
N GLY A 66 -41.51 -12.40 -16.86
CA GLY A 66 -42.23 -12.96 -17.99
C GLY A 66 -41.99 -12.21 -19.31
N ASP A 67 -41.99 -12.96 -20.42
CA ASP A 67 -41.73 -12.45 -21.77
C ASP A 67 -42.74 -11.37 -22.24
N GLU A 68 -43.97 -11.35 -21.70
CA GLU A 68 -44.98 -10.36 -22.07
C GLU A 68 -44.70 -8.98 -21.47
N GLU A 69 -44.17 -8.92 -20.23
CA GLU A 69 -43.86 -7.67 -19.53
C GLU A 69 -42.47 -7.14 -19.96
N ILE A 70 -41.52 -8.04 -20.26
CA ILE A 70 -40.17 -7.72 -20.74
C ILE A 70 -39.92 -8.44 -22.09
N PRO A 71 -40.40 -7.88 -23.21
CA PRO A 71 -40.08 -8.40 -24.54
C PRO A 71 -38.56 -8.36 -24.83
N ARG A 72 -38.11 -9.08 -25.87
CA ARG A 72 -36.70 -9.10 -26.31
C ARG A 72 -36.61 -9.04 -27.83
N HIS A 73 -35.73 -8.20 -28.38
CA HIS A 73 -35.54 -8.11 -29.83
C HIS A 73 -34.38 -8.99 -30.32
N LEU A 74 -33.39 -9.21 -29.46
CA LEU A 74 -32.31 -10.16 -29.70
C LEU A 74 -32.64 -11.53 -29.09
N ASN A 75 -32.18 -12.57 -29.77
CA ASN A 75 -32.24 -13.94 -29.29
C ASN A 75 -30.82 -14.48 -29.15
N GLU A 76 -30.68 -15.61 -28.46
CA GLU A 76 -29.36 -16.21 -28.21
C GLU A 76 -28.59 -16.49 -29.51
N SER A 77 -29.27 -16.83 -30.61
CA SER A 77 -28.61 -17.10 -31.90
C SER A 77 -27.89 -15.88 -32.45
N LYS A 78 -28.51 -14.69 -32.42
CA LYS A 78 -27.88 -13.43 -32.84
C LYS A 78 -26.71 -13.06 -31.94
N ILE A 79 -26.85 -13.30 -30.64
CA ILE A 79 -25.80 -13.03 -29.65
C ILE A 79 -24.61 -13.99 -29.84
N ALA A 80 -24.88 -15.25 -30.18
CA ALA A 80 -23.85 -16.23 -30.51
C ALA A 80 -23.02 -15.79 -31.73
N GLU A 81 -23.67 -15.24 -32.78
CA GLU A 81 -22.97 -14.67 -33.93
C GLU A 81 -22.08 -13.48 -33.54
N LEU A 82 -22.60 -12.57 -32.72
CA LEU A 82 -21.81 -11.45 -32.19
C LEU A 82 -20.60 -11.95 -31.40
N ILE A 83 -20.79 -12.84 -30.43
CA ILE A 83 -19.70 -13.40 -29.61
C ILE A 83 -18.62 -14.06 -30.49
N LYS A 84 -19.03 -14.79 -31.52
CA LYS A 84 -18.11 -15.42 -32.48
C LYS A 84 -17.28 -14.40 -33.27
N SER A 85 -17.88 -13.27 -33.63
CA SER A 85 -17.23 -12.24 -34.45
C SER A 85 -16.26 -11.33 -33.67
N LEU A 86 -16.39 -11.26 -32.35
CA LEU A 86 -15.63 -10.33 -31.52
C LEU A 86 -14.23 -10.86 -31.16
N PRO A 87 -13.22 -9.98 -31.04
CA PRO A 87 -11.93 -10.35 -30.49
C PRO A 87 -12.04 -10.62 -28.98
N VAL A 88 -11.11 -11.43 -28.46
CA VAL A 88 -11.03 -11.81 -27.04
C VAL A 88 -11.05 -10.60 -26.10
N SER A 89 -10.35 -9.51 -26.46
CA SER A 89 -10.32 -8.29 -25.66
C SER A 89 -11.69 -7.65 -25.49
N SER A 90 -12.51 -7.63 -26.54
CA SER A 90 -13.88 -7.08 -26.47
C SER A 90 -14.81 -7.99 -25.68
N LEU A 91 -14.62 -9.31 -25.73
CA LEU A 91 -15.37 -10.25 -24.90
C LEU A 91 -15.04 -10.08 -23.41
N ILE A 92 -13.76 -9.91 -23.06
CA ILE A 92 -13.37 -9.58 -21.69
C ILE A 92 -13.98 -8.23 -21.28
N GLU A 93 -13.98 -7.23 -22.16
CA GLU A 93 -14.61 -5.93 -21.88
C GLU A 93 -16.10 -6.04 -21.53
N VAL A 94 -16.87 -6.87 -22.23
CA VAL A 94 -18.30 -7.12 -21.92
C VAL A 94 -18.47 -7.50 -20.45
N SER A 95 -17.66 -8.46 -19.97
CA SER A 95 -17.74 -8.89 -18.56
C SER A 95 -17.48 -7.71 -17.61
N THR A 96 -16.52 -6.83 -17.89
CA THR A 96 -16.24 -5.66 -17.02
C THR A 96 -17.43 -4.69 -16.89
N LYS A 97 -18.35 -4.65 -17.87
CA LYS A 97 -19.54 -3.80 -17.85
C LYS A 97 -20.70 -4.40 -17.05
N ILE A 98 -20.65 -5.68 -16.72
CA ILE A 98 -21.70 -6.37 -15.98
C ILE A 98 -21.37 -6.32 -14.49
N GLY A 99 -22.22 -5.63 -13.72
CA GLY A 99 -22.00 -5.51 -12.28
C GLY A 99 -22.60 -6.64 -11.45
N ASN A 100 -23.74 -7.20 -11.85
CA ASN A 100 -24.44 -8.27 -11.14
C ASN A 100 -23.73 -9.61 -11.38
N ALA A 101 -23.51 -10.37 -10.32
CA ALA A 101 -22.78 -11.63 -10.39
C ALA A 101 -23.54 -12.71 -11.17
N GLU A 102 -24.86 -12.80 -11.03
CA GLU A 102 -25.67 -13.83 -11.69
C GLU A 102 -25.77 -13.59 -13.19
N ILE A 103 -26.02 -12.34 -13.60
CA ILE A 103 -25.99 -11.94 -15.02
C ILE A 103 -24.61 -12.22 -15.62
N LYS A 104 -23.53 -11.93 -14.87
CA LYS A 104 -22.17 -12.22 -15.32
C LYS A 104 -21.91 -13.72 -15.46
N LYS A 105 -22.49 -14.59 -14.62
CA LYS A 105 -22.44 -16.05 -14.85
C LYS A 105 -23.18 -16.43 -16.14
N GLY A 106 -24.32 -15.80 -16.42
CA GLY A 106 -25.01 -15.93 -17.72
C GLY A 106 -24.08 -15.60 -18.89
N TYR A 107 -23.35 -14.49 -18.81
CA TYR A 107 -22.35 -14.11 -19.82
C TYR A 107 -21.23 -15.15 -19.96
N VAL A 108 -20.66 -15.62 -18.84
CA VAL A 108 -19.63 -16.67 -18.82
C VAL A 108 -20.11 -17.92 -19.56
N ASN A 109 -21.37 -18.33 -19.35
CA ASN A 109 -21.97 -19.47 -20.04
C ASN A 109 -22.14 -19.23 -21.54
N LEU A 110 -22.53 -18.03 -21.96
CA LEU A 110 -22.62 -17.69 -23.39
C LEU A 110 -21.24 -17.73 -24.07
N VAL A 111 -20.21 -17.16 -23.43
CA VAL A 111 -18.82 -17.21 -23.91
C VAL A 111 -18.36 -18.65 -24.04
N ARG A 112 -18.53 -19.44 -22.98
CA ARG A 112 -18.18 -20.86 -22.94
C ARG A 112 -18.86 -21.66 -24.05
N LYS A 113 -20.13 -21.37 -24.36
CA LYS A 113 -20.91 -22.08 -25.36
C LYS A 113 -20.57 -21.67 -26.80
N HIS A 114 -20.25 -20.40 -27.04
CA HIS A 114 -20.25 -19.84 -28.41
C HIS A 114 -18.94 -19.22 -28.88
N ALA A 115 -18.04 -18.79 -27.98
CA ALA A 115 -16.80 -18.15 -28.38
C ALA A 115 -15.84 -19.12 -29.09
N HIS A 116 -15.00 -18.60 -30.00
CA HIS A 116 -13.98 -19.41 -30.67
C HIS A 116 -12.88 -19.87 -29.69
N ASN A 117 -12.43 -18.97 -28.80
CA ASN A 117 -11.41 -19.23 -27.78
C ASN A 117 -11.97 -18.95 -26.37
N PRO A 118 -12.92 -19.76 -25.87
CA PRO A 118 -13.56 -19.48 -24.59
C PRO A 118 -12.56 -19.48 -23.44
N GLU A 119 -11.59 -20.40 -23.45
CA GLU A 119 -10.53 -20.52 -22.44
C GLU A 119 -9.73 -19.23 -22.20
N GLU A 120 -9.38 -18.53 -23.28
CA GLU A 120 -8.61 -17.28 -23.20
C GLU A 120 -9.46 -16.15 -22.59
N VAL A 121 -10.74 -16.06 -22.99
CA VAL A 121 -11.70 -15.10 -22.42
C VAL A 121 -11.92 -15.39 -20.94
N LEU A 122 -12.20 -16.64 -20.58
CA LEU A 122 -12.43 -17.07 -19.19
C LEU A 122 -11.20 -16.80 -18.31
N THR A 123 -10.00 -17.07 -18.81
CA THR A 123 -8.75 -16.74 -18.10
C THR A 123 -8.57 -15.23 -17.93
N GLY A 124 -8.98 -14.43 -18.93
CA GLY A 124 -9.05 -12.98 -18.81
C GLY A 124 -9.99 -12.52 -17.68
N ILE A 125 -11.18 -13.12 -17.60
CA ILE A 125 -12.17 -12.84 -16.56
C ILE A 125 -11.63 -13.19 -15.16
N LEU A 126 -10.79 -14.22 -15.02
CA LEU A 126 -10.17 -14.57 -13.73
C LEU A 126 -9.28 -13.46 -13.15
N PHE A 127 -8.79 -12.52 -13.97
CA PHE A 127 -8.01 -11.36 -13.53
C PHE A 127 -8.86 -10.11 -13.24
N GLU A 128 -10.18 -10.17 -13.41
CA GLU A 128 -11.04 -9.04 -13.10
C GLU A 128 -11.09 -8.74 -11.60
N VAL A 129 -11.10 -7.44 -11.30
CA VAL A 129 -11.32 -6.88 -9.98
C VAL A 129 -12.51 -5.91 -10.01
N PRO A 130 -13.38 -5.89 -8.98
CA PRO A 130 -13.35 -6.78 -7.79
C PRO A 130 -13.71 -8.23 -8.15
N ILE A 131 -13.25 -9.18 -7.34
CA ILE A 131 -13.54 -10.60 -7.54
C ILE A 131 -15.05 -10.85 -7.35
N LYS A 132 -15.73 -11.31 -8.40
CA LYS A 132 -17.18 -11.57 -8.39
C LYS A 132 -17.52 -12.99 -8.83
N VAL A 133 -17.22 -13.31 -10.08
CA VAL A 133 -17.51 -14.62 -10.69
C VAL A 133 -16.29 -15.51 -10.83
N ASN A 134 -15.11 -15.06 -10.39
CA ASN A 134 -13.84 -15.74 -10.63
C ASN A 134 -13.86 -17.16 -10.06
N LYS A 135 -14.53 -17.39 -8.91
CA LYS A 135 -14.74 -18.75 -8.36
C LYS A 135 -15.54 -19.65 -9.30
N TYR A 136 -16.60 -19.12 -9.91
CA TYR A 136 -17.43 -19.85 -10.87
C TYR A 136 -16.69 -20.16 -12.17
N VAL A 137 -15.92 -19.20 -12.67
CA VAL A 137 -15.06 -19.41 -13.85
C VAL A 137 -13.99 -20.45 -13.56
N PHE A 138 -13.37 -20.41 -12.38
CA PHE A 138 -12.36 -21.37 -11.97
C PHE A 138 -12.94 -22.79 -11.89
N SER A 139 -14.12 -22.96 -11.27
CA SER A 139 -14.75 -24.27 -11.14
C SER A 139 -15.13 -24.86 -12.50
N ILE A 140 -15.59 -24.05 -13.46
CA ILE A 140 -15.83 -24.49 -14.84
C ILE A 140 -14.55 -25.06 -15.46
N LEU A 141 -13.45 -24.31 -15.38
CA LEU A 141 -12.18 -24.74 -15.98
C LEU A 141 -11.62 -25.99 -15.30
N GLU A 142 -11.82 -26.12 -13.99
CA GLU A 142 -11.43 -27.30 -13.21
C GLU A 142 -12.26 -28.53 -13.59
N GLU A 143 -13.59 -28.41 -13.64
CA GLU A 143 -14.53 -29.46 -14.04
C GLU A 143 -14.28 -29.94 -15.48
N GLU A 144 -13.87 -29.03 -16.38
CA GLU A 144 -13.51 -29.32 -17.76
C GLU A 144 -12.06 -29.84 -17.91
N GLY A 145 -11.33 -30.01 -16.81
CA GLY A 145 -9.98 -30.57 -16.79
C GLY A 145 -8.91 -29.66 -17.41
N LYS A 146 -9.14 -28.34 -17.45
CA LYS A 146 -8.24 -27.33 -18.03
C LYS A 146 -7.07 -26.98 -17.09
N PHE A 147 -6.42 -27.99 -16.52
CA PHE A 147 -5.43 -27.83 -15.47
C PHE A 147 -4.18 -27.06 -15.90
N ASP A 148 -3.71 -27.23 -17.14
CA ASP A 148 -2.55 -26.48 -17.65
C ASP A 148 -2.83 -24.97 -17.72
N LEU A 149 -4.06 -24.61 -18.10
CA LEU A 149 -4.54 -23.24 -18.14
C LEU A 149 -4.65 -22.66 -16.72
N LEU A 150 -5.21 -23.43 -15.77
CA LEU A 150 -5.29 -23.04 -14.37
C LEU A 150 -3.91 -22.84 -13.73
N ASN A 151 -2.96 -23.73 -13.97
CA ASN A 151 -1.58 -23.55 -13.49
C ASN A 151 -0.92 -22.33 -14.13
N SER A 152 -1.16 -22.06 -15.42
CA SER A 152 -0.66 -20.87 -16.11
C SER A 152 -1.26 -19.59 -15.52
N PHE A 153 -2.55 -19.60 -15.19
CA PHE A 153 -3.24 -18.53 -14.49
C PHE A 153 -2.63 -18.29 -13.10
N ILE A 154 -2.49 -19.33 -12.28
CA ILE A 154 -1.94 -19.26 -10.92
C ILE A 154 -0.52 -18.69 -10.94
N LYS A 155 0.34 -19.18 -11.84
CA LYS A 155 1.69 -18.66 -12.04
C LYS A 155 1.67 -17.18 -12.41
N SER A 156 0.79 -16.80 -13.34
CA SER A 156 0.64 -15.41 -13.79
C SER A 156 0.13 -14.49 -12.67
N ALA A 157 -0.81 -14.95 -11.84
CA ALA A 157 -1.27 -14.22 -10.66
C ALA A 157 -0.12 -13.97 -9.66
N GLY A 158 0.76 -14.96 -9.47
CA GLY A 158 2.00 -14.80 -8.70
C GLY A 158 2.94 -13.73 -9.26
N THR A 159 3.18 -13.72 -10.56
CA THR A 159 4.06 -12.73 -11.22
C THR A 159 3.46 -11.32 -11.18
N ARG A 160 2.13 -11.20 -11.32
CA ARG A 160 1.38 -9.94 -11.38
C ARG A 160 0.84 -9.52 -10.01
N ALA A 161 1.38 -10.05 -8.92
CA ALA A 161 0.86 -9.84 -7.56
C ALA A 161 0.77 -8.35 -7.17
N LYS A 162 1.68 -7.49 -7.66
CA LYS A 162 1.63 -6.03 -7.41
C LYS A 162 0.58 -5.30 -8.26
N GLU A 163 0.33 -5.77 -9.47
CA GLU A 163 -0.66 -5.19 -10.39
C GLU A 163 -2.09 -5.57 -10.00
N THR A 164 -2.27 -6.83 -9.61
CA THR A 164 -3.57 -7.44 -9.29
C THR A 164 -3.53 -8.12 -7.91
N PRO A 165 -3.30 -7.36 -6.82
CA PRO A 165 -3.09 -7.92 -5.49
C PRO A 165 -4.31 -8.69 -4.98
N GLU A 166 -5.52 -8.25 -5.29
CA GLU A 166 -6.75 -8.96 -4.90
C GLU A 166 -6.80 -10.37 -5.51
N VAL A 167 -6.46 -10.52 -6.79
CA VAL A 167 -6.41 -11.81 -7.49
C VAL A 167 -5.32 -12.70 -6.90
N PHE A 168 -4.12 -12.16 -6.70
CA PHE A 168 -3.02 -12.91 -6.09
C PHE A 168 -3.37 -13.40 -4.68
N ILE A 169 -3.93 -12.54 -3.83
CA ILE A 169 -4.30 -12.90 -2.46
C ILE A 169 -5.38 -13.98 -2.46
N TRP A 170 -6.37 -13.90 -3.37
CA TRP A 170 -7.39 -14.95 -3.52
C TRP A 170 -6.79 -16.29 -3.95
N VAL A 171 -5.89 -16.29 -4.94
CA VAL A 171 -5.16 -17.49 -5.38
C VAL A 171 -4.32 -18.06 -4.25
N ALA A 172 -3.53 -17.23 -3.59
CA ALA A 172 -2.66 -17.63 -2.49
C ALA A 172 -3.46 -18.23 -1.33
N LYS A 173 -4.58 -17.59 -0.95
CA LYS A 173 -5.49 -18.12 0.07
C LYS A 173 -6.00 -19.49 -0.32
N SER A 174 -6.53 -19.64 -1.54
CA SER A 174 -7.16 -20.87 -1.99
C SER A 174 -6.19 -22.07 -1.99
N ILE A 175 -4.93 -21.84 -2.37
CA ILE A 175 -3.88 -22.87 -2.36
C ILE A 175 -3.40 -23.16 -0.92
N LEU A 176 -3.10 -22.12 -0.14
CA LEU A 176 -2.47 -22.29 1.18
C LEU A 176 -3.43 -22.90 2.20
N THR A 177 -4.72 -22.54 2.13
CA THR A 177 -5.78 -23.13 2.97
C THR A 177 -6.34 -24.43 2.37
N LYS A 178 -5.71 -25.01 1.35
CA LYS A 178 -6.09 -26.27 0.69
C LYS A 178 -7.55 -26.32 0.21
N VAL A 179 -8.11 -25.16 -0.17
CA VAL A 179 -9.40 -25.11 -0.88
C VAL A 179 -9.22 -25.64 -2.30
N TRP A 180 -8.06 -25.37 -2.91
CA TRP A 180 -7.63 -26.02 -4.14
C TRP A 180 -6.59 -27.08 -3.81
N GLU A 181 -6.87 -28.31 -4.21
CA GLU A 181 -6.02 -29.48 -3.98
C GLU A 181 -6.10 -30.46 -5.16
N GLY A 182 -5.11 -31.34 -5.26
CA GLY A 182 -5.03 -32.36 -6.31
C GLY A 182 -3.67 -32.40 -6.98
N GLU A 183 -3.35 -33.54 -7.61
CA GLU A 183 -2.04 -33.77 -8.26
C GLU A 183 -1.77 -32.80 -9.42
N TRP A 184 -2.84 -32.25 -10.02
CA TRP A 184 -2.77 -31.30 -11.11
C TRP A 184 -2.20 -29.93 -10.68
N LEU A 185 -2.33 -29.57 -9.40
CA LEU A 185 -1.97 -28.25 -8.89
C LEU A 185 -0.48 -28.20 -8.54
N LEU A 186 0.35 -27.68 -9.44
CA LEU A 186 1.80 -27.62 -9.24
C LEU A 186 2.18 -26.83 -7.99
N SER A 187 1.46 -25.76 -7.71
CA SER A 187 1.68 -24.90 -6.54
C SER A 187 1.26 -25.53 -5.21
N SER A 188 0.67 -26.74 -5.21
CA SER A 188 0.39 -27.51 -3.99
C SER A 188 1.62 -28.29 -3.50
N LYS A 189 2.65 -28.44 -4.34
CA LYS A 189 3.92 -29.06 -3.95
C LYS A 189 4.57 -28.26 -2.83
N GLN A 190 5.21 -28.95 -1.88
CA GLN A 190 5.76 -28.35 -0.67
C GLN A 190 6.66 -27.13 -0.96
N GLU A 191 7.62 -27.25 -1.87
CA GLU A 191 8.54 -26.15 -2.22
C GLU A 191 7.81 -24.92 -2.78
N GLU A 192 6.82 -25.13 -3.64
CA GLU A 192 6.01 -24.05 -4.23
C GLU A 192 5.08 -23.41 -3.19
N ARG A 193 4.51 -24.19 -2.27
CA ARG A 193 3.73 -23.65 -1.14
C ARG A 193 4.60 -22.79 -0.23
N LEU A 194 5.82 -23.23 0.09
CA LEU A 194 6.78 -22.47 0.89
C LEU A 194 7.13 -21.13 0.22
N GLU A 195 7.42 -21.14 -1.08
CA GLU A 195 7.70 -19.89 -1.82
C GLU A 195 6.46 -18.98 -1.93
N LEU A 196 5.27 -19.55 -2.07
CA LEU A 196 4.01 -18.80 -2.08
C LEU A 196 3.79 -18.06 -0.76
N ILE A 197 4.11 -18.66 0.38
CA ILE A 197 4.07 -18.01 1.70
C ILE A 197 5.04 -16.82 1.75
N LEU A 198 6.27 -16.96 1.26
CA LEU A 198 7.21 -15.84 1.17
C LEU A 198 6.70 -14.72 0.26
N LYS A 199 6.02 -15.06 -0.84
CA LYS A 199 5.37 -14.06 -1.71
C LYS A 199 4.24 -13.32 -0.99
N VAL A 200 3.42 -14.00 -0.18
CA VAL A 200 2.40 -13.35 0.66
C VAL A 200 3.06 -12.36 1.62
N PHE A 201 4.17 -12.71 2.26
CA PHE A 201 4.92 -11.77 3.09
C PHE A 201 5.43 -10.55 2.32
N ARG A 202 6.05 -10.77 1.16
CA ARG A 202 6.57 -9.69 0.30
C ARG A 202 5.47 -8.73 -0.19
N MET A 203 4.20 -9.15 -0.21
CA MET A 203 3.08 -8.31 -0.60
C MET A 203 2.71 -7.24 0.41
N PHE A 204 3.00 -7.45 1.70
CA PHE A 204 2.66 -6.47 2.74
C PHE A 204 3.28 -5.10 2.49
N LYS A 205 4.54 -5.04 2.03
CA LYS A 205 5.22 -3.77 1.76
C LYS A 205 4.55 -2.96 0.63
N PRO A 206 4.30 -3.50 -0.59
CA PRO A 206 3.51 -2.82 -1.61
C PRO A 206 2.11 -2.41 -1.16
N LEU A 207 1.41 -3.23 -0.37
CA LEU A 207 0.04 -2.95 0.08
C LEU A 207 -0.08 -1.67 0.92
N THR A 208 0.99 -1.22 1.59
CA THR A 208 0.99 0.09 2.28
C THR A 208 0.72 1.27 1.33
N LYS A 209 1.14 1.17 0.07
CA LYS A 209 0.95 2.21 -0.94
C LYS A 209 -0.30 1.98 -1.80
N ILE A 210 -0.64 0.72 -2.05
CA ILE A 210 -1.80 0.34 -2.86
C ILE A 210 -3.11 0.57 -2.11
N GLU A 211 -3.13 0.26 -0.81
CA GLU A 211 -4.28 0.44 0.08
C GLU A 211 -3.94 1.52 1.12
N ASP A 212 -3.71 2.75 0.65
CA ASP A 212 -3.38 3.91 1.48
C ASP A 212 -4.53 4.24 2.47
N LYS A 213 -5.77 4.07 2.02
CA LYS A 213 -7.00 4.12 2.82
C LYS A 213 -7.66 2.74 2.83
N GLY A 214 -7.66 2.09 3.98
CA GLY A 214 -8.26 0.75 4.17
C GLY A 214 -7.25 -0.30 4.66
N THR A 215 -7.79 -1.46 5.02
CA THR A 215 -7.05 -2.60 5.58
C THR A 215 -7.54 -3.94 5.05
N LYS A 216 -8.42 -3.98 4.04
CA LYS A 216 -9.03 -5.21 3.52
C LYS A 216 -7.97 -6.17 2.99
N LEU A 217 -7.07 -5.73 2.12
CA LEU A 217 -6.05 -6.60 1.53
C LEU A 217 -4.96 -6.95 2.54
N LYS A 218 -4.58 -5.99 3.39
CA LYS A 218 -3.64 -6.24 4.51
C LYS A 218 -4.18 -7.31 5.46
N ASN A 219 -5.45 -7.19 5.87
CA ASN A 219 -6.12 -8.16 6.72
C ASN A 219 -6.26 -9.50 6.02
N ALA A 220 -6.59 -9.54 4.72
CA ALA A 220 -6.65 -10.80 3.99
C ALA A 220 -5.30 -11.54 3.96
N CYS A 221 -4.17 -10.83 3.81
CA CYS A 221 -2.85 -11.43 3.98
C CYS A 221 -2.58 -11.89 5.41
N LYS A 222 -2.98 -11.12 6.43
CA LYS A 222 -2.87 -11.54 7.84
C LYS A 222 -3.69 -12.80 8.10
N ASP A 223 -4.92 -12.87 7.61
CA ASP A 223 -5.83 -14.01 7.76
C ASP A 223 -5.28 -15.28 7.09
N ILE A 224 -4.55 -15.15 5.98
CA ILE A 224 -3.86 -16.29 5.34
C ILE A 224 -2.78 -16.84 6.28
N LEU A 225 -1.99 -15.97 6.92
CA LEU A 225 -0.84 -16.40 7.70
C LEU A 225 -1.21 -16.85 9.11
N HIS A 226 -2.11 -16.09 9.76
CA HIS A 226 -2.50 -16.28 11.15
C HIS A 226 -3.84 -17.00 11.34
N GLY A 227 -4.50 -17.37 10.24
CA GLY A 227 -5.72 -18.17 10.28
C GLY A 227 -5.48 -19.53 10.92
N ASN A 228 -6.52 -20.07 11.57
CA ASN A 228 -6.51 -21.38 12.21
C ASN A 228 -5.34 -21.61 13.18
N ASP A 229 -5.06 -20.66 14.07
CA ASP A 229 -3.96 -20.74 15.05
C ASP A 229 -2.58 -20.91 14.38
N ASP A 230 -2.29 -20.03 13.42
CA ASP A 230 -1.03 -20.00 12.67
C ASP A 230 -0.74 -21.30 11.90
N GLU A 231 -1.76 -22.08 11.53
CA GLU A 231 -1.63 -23.40 10.87
C GLU A 231 -0.64 -23.36 9.69
N ILE A 232 -0.78 -22.37 8.81
CA ILE A 232 0.08 -22.22 7.62
C ILE A 232 1.52 -21.88 8.01
N LEU A 233 1.73 -21.05 9.04
CA LEU A 233 3.08 -20.73 9.53
C LEU A 233 3.72 -21.95 10.20
N ARG A 234 2.98 -22.70 11.01
CA ARG A 234 3.44 -23.95 11.64
C ARG A 234 3.85 -24.96 10.56
N GLU A 235 3.02 -25.18 9.55
CA GLU A 235 3.36 -26.03 8.40
C GLU A 235 4.64 -25.56 7.72
N ALA A 236 4.78 -24.26 7.47
CA ALA A 236 5.95 -23.69 6.81
C ALA A 236 7.23 -23.85 7.63
N ILE A 237 7.15 -23.63 8.95
CA ILE A 237 8.27 -23.79 9.88
C ILE A 237 8.69 -25.27 9.94
N HIS A 238 7.73 -26.20 10.04
CA HIS A 238 8.05 -27.64 10.04
C HIS A 238 8.71 -28.10 8.74
N ALA A 239 8.18 -27.68 7.60
CA ALA A 239 8.61 -28.08 6.26
C ALA A 239 9.88 -27.38 5.78
N GLY A 240 10.16 -26.16 6.27
CA GLY A 240 11.29 -25.34 5.87
C GLY A 240 12.63 -25.81 6.44
N ASN A 241 13.70 -25.53 5.69
CA ASN A 241 15.07 -25.62 6.21
C ASN A 241 15.45 -24.32 6.95
N SER A 242 16.61 -24.31 7.62
CA SER A 242 17.04 -23.15 8.43
C SER A 242 17.16 -21.85 7.62
N GLU A 243 17.63 -21.92 6.37
CA GLU A 243 17.72 -20.75 5.48
C GLU A 243 16.33 -20.17 5.15
N TYR A 244 15.36 -21.04 4.84
CA TYR A 244 13.98 -20.64 4.59
C TYR A 244 13.36 -19.97 5.83
N ILE A 245 13.55 -20.57 7.01
CA ILE A 245 12.99 -20.08 8.26
C ILE A 245 13.57 -18.70 8.60
N ARG A 246 14.88 -18.49 8.42
CA ARG A 246 15.51 -17.16 8.56
C ARG A 246 14.91 -16.13 7.62
N LYS A 247 14.75 -16.47 6.33
CA LYS A 247 14.11 -15.58 5.34
C LYS A 247 12.67 -15.24 5.71
N LEU A 248 11.90 -16.24 6.16
CA LEU A 248 10.52 -16.06 6.60
C LEU A 248 10.45 -15.08 7.78
N TYR A 249 11.27 -15.28 8.81
CA TYR A 249 11.29 -14.41 9.99
C TYR A 249 11.77 -13.00 9.68
N ALA A 250 12.82 -12.84 8.85
CA ALA A 250 13.30 -11.54 8.40
C ALA A 250 12.20 -10.74 7.68
N LEU A 251 11.50 -11.38 6.73
CA LEU A 251 10.37 -10.75 6.02
C LEU A 251 9.24 -10.38 6.98
N TYR A 252 8.94 -11.22 7.98
CA TYR A 252 7.93 -10.91 8.99
C TYR A 252 8.29 -9.67 9.81
N LYS A 253 9.55 -9.59 10.28
CA LYS A 253 10.06 -8.49 11.11
C LYS A 253 10.00 -7.14 10.39
N GLU A 254 10.20 -7.12 9.08
CA GLU A 254 10.14 -5.92 8.24
C GLU A 254 8.73 -5.36 8.02
N VAL A 255 7.66 -6.11 8.33
CA VAL A 255 6.29 -5.61 8.12
C VAL A 255 5.95 -4.55 9.18
N PRO A 256 5.66 -3.30 8.79
CA PRO A 256 5.57 -2.18 9.74
C PRO A 256 4.31 -2.17 10.62
N TYR A 257 3.30 -2.97 10.29
CA TYR A 257 2.03 -3.06 11.03
C TYR A 257 1.79 -4.43 11.67
N PHE A 258 2.83 -5.26 11.75
CA PHE A 258 2.90 -6.27 12.80
C PHE A 258 3.44 -5.60 14.06
N THR A 259 2.72 -5.78 15.15
CA THR A 259 3.09 -5.36 16.50
C THR A 259 4.32 -6.13 16.98
N ASP A 260 5.05 -5.58 17.94
CA ASP A 260 6.22 -6.27 18.52
C ASP A 260 5.81 -7.60 19.16
N LEU A 261 4.63 -7.64 19.79
CA LEU A 261 4.04 -8.87 20.33
C LEU A 261 3.78 -9.94 19.27
N GLU A 262 3.26 -9.57 18.09
CA GLU A 262 3.09 -10.49 16.96
C GLU A 262 4.45 -11.06 16.50
N LYS A 263 5.49 -10.23 16.46
CA LYS A 263 6.86 -10.64 16.08
C LYS A 263 7.49 -11.58 17.10
N GLU A 264 7.38 -11.27 18.39
CA GLU A 264 7.86 -12.12 19.49
C GLU A 264 7.16 -13.48 19.51
N ARG A 265 5.85 -13.51 19.24
CA ARG A 265 5.09 -14.76 19.15
C ARG A 265 5.60 -15.66 18.03
N LEU A 266 5.82 -15.11 16.83
CA LEU A 266 6.37 -15.91 15.74
C LEU A 266 7.77 -16.42 16.04
N TYR A 267 8.64 -15.59 16.62
CA TYR A 267 9.98 -16.03 17.03
C TYR A 267 9.90 -17.20 18.02
N SER A 268 9.07 -17.06 19.06
CA SER A 268 8.86 -18.11 20.07
C SER A 268 8.34 -19.40 19.43
N LEU A 269 7.41 -19.29 18.49
CA LEU A 269 6.88 -20.42 17.73
C LEU A 269 7.97 -21.13 16.91
N ILE A 270 8.87 -20.39 16.27
CA ILE A 270 9.96 -20.98 15.50
C ILE A 270 10.93 -21.73 16.42
N VAL A 271 11.32 -21.11 17.54
CA VAL A 271 12.22 -21.72 18.54
C VAL A 271 11.62 -23.00 19.12
N GLU A 272 10.31 -23.00 19.37
CA GLU A 272 9.58 -24.19 19.85
C GLU A 272 9.58 -25.33 18.81
N LEU A 273 9.25 -25.04 17.55
CA LEU A 273 9.06 -26.07 16.52
C LEU A 273 10.37 -26.54 15.88
N LYS A 274 11.39 -25.68 15.85
CA LYS A 274 12.67 -25.88 15.16
C LYS A 274 13.84 -25.29 15.98
N PRO A 275 14.17 -25.88 17.15
CA PRO A 275 15.23 -25.38 18.01
C PRO A 275 16.63 -25.44 17.36
N ASP A 276 16.82 -26.36 16.40
CA ASP A 276 18.07 -26.54 15.66
C ASP A 276 18.28 -25.50 14.55
N VAL A 277 17.33 -24.58 14.37
CA VAL A 277 17.58 -23.43 13.51
C VAL A 277 18.70 -22.65 14.17
N ALA A 278 19.90 -22.84 13.61
CA ALA A 278 20.90 -21.80 13.59
C ALA A 278 20.23 -20.63 12.88
N TRP A 279 19.54 -19.82 13.66
CA TRP A 279 19.78 -18.40 13.64
C TRP A 279 21.29 -18.33 13.51
N GLU A 280 21.78 -17.65 12.48
CA GLU A 280 23.03 -16.98 12.73
C GLU A 280 22.82 -16.44 14.14
N GLU A 281 23.66 -16.88 15.09
CA GLU A 281 23.86 -16.04 16.24
C GLU A 281 23.90 -14.64 15.60
N ASP A 282 23.35 -13.63 16.24
CA ASP A 282 24.17 -12.46 16.17
C ASP A 282 25.53 -13.01 16.72
N GLU A 283 26.39 -13.60 15.85
CA GLU A 283 27.84 -13.58 15.92
C GLU A 283 27.94 -12.20 16.46
N ASP A 284 28.23 -12.10 17.77
CA ASP A 284 28.43 -10.84 18.47
C ASP A 284 28.97 -9.94 17.39
N GLU A 285 28.12 -9.07 16.79
CA GLU A 285 28.42 -8.52 15.46
C GLU A 285 29.74 -7.86 15.74
N ASP A 286 30.81 -8.50 15.27
CA ASP A 286 32.13 -8.29 15.84
C ASP A 286 32.46 -6.95 15.28
N GLU A 287 32.11 -5.93 16.04
CA GLU A 287 32.71 -4.63 16.05
C GLU A 287 33.05 -4.10 14.65
N GLU A 288 32.18 -4.30 13.65
CA GLU A 288 32.17 -3.46 12.46
C GLU A 288 31.09 -2.43 12.70
N ASP A 289 31.55 -1.32 13.27
CA ASP A 289 30.99 0.02 13.32
C ASP A 289 29.92 0.31 12.25
N ASP A 290 28.75 -0.31 12.40
CA ASP A 290 27.55 0.04 11.66
C ASP A 290 26.90 1.20 12.43
N ASP A 291 27.66 2.30 12.46
CA ASP A 291 27.21 3.61 12.88
C ASP A 291 25.83 3.84 12.24
N ILE A 292 24.86 4.35 13.00
CA ILE A 292 23.52 4.66 12.47
C ILE A 292 23.61 5.49 11.17
N LEU A 293 24.74 6.20 10.99
CA LEU A 293 25.14 6.90 9.78
C LEU A 293 25.34 6.04 8.51
N THR A 294 25.82 4.78 8.59
CA THR A 294 26.08 3.92 7.42
C THR A 294 24.79 3.35 6.81
N ARG A 295 23.71 3.25 7.59
CA ARG A 295 22.38 2.79 7.15
C ARG A 295 21.48 3.90 6.61
N ILE A 296 21.94 5.15 6.60
CA ILE A 296 21.19 6.27 6.03
C ILE A 296 21.30 6.20 4.50
N PRO A 297 20.18 6.09 3.76
CA PRO A 297 20.21 6.18 2.31
C PRO A 297 20.89 7.47 1.85
N GLU A 298 21.65 7.41 0.77
CA GLU A 298 22.38 8.58 0.25
C GLU A 298 21.41 9.76 0.01
N GLY A 299 21.67 10.90 0.68
CA GLY A 299 20.81 12.09 0.63
C GLY A 299 19.68 12.15 1.66
N ALA A 300 19.48 11.12 2.48
CA ALA A 300 18.51 11.14 3.58
C ALA A 300 19.07 11.83 4.84
N ILE A 301 18.17 12.37 5.67
CA ILE A 301 18.51 13.02 6.93
C ILE A 301 17.70 12.44 8.08
N LEU A 302 18.36 12.16 9.20
CA LEU A 302 17.71 11.66 10.41
C LEU A 302 17.14 12.81 11.23
N VAL A 303 15.88 12.67 11.67
CA VAL A 303 15.15 13.68 12.45
C VAL A 303 14.24 13.01 13.47
N THR A 304 13.96 13.66 14.60
CA THR A 304 12.87 13.18 15.47
C THR A 304 11.51 13.52 14.87
N ARG A 305 10.47 12.79 15.29
CA ARG A 305 9.08 13.09 14.91
C ARG A 305 8.67 14.52 15.27
N ARG A 306 9.16 15.04 16.40
CA ARG A 306 8.88 16.42 16.84
C ARG A 306 9.46 17.44 15.86
N ALA A 307 10.72 17.27 15.46
CA ALA A 307 11.36 18.20 14.52
C ALA A 307 10.75 18.11 13.12
N LEU A 308 10.39 16.91 12.65
CA LEU A 308 9.68 16.75 11.39
C LEU A 308 8.34 17.47 11.39
N ASN A 309 7.57 17.38 12.47
CA ASN A 309 6.29 18.08 12.59
C ASN A 309 6.46 19.60 12.55
N ARG A 310 7.45 20.15 13.29
CA ARG A 310 7.77 21.60 13.21
C ARG A 310 8.10 22.05 11.79
N LYS A 311 8.87 21.25 11.04
CA LYS A 311 9.19 21.55 9.63
C LYS A 311 7.99 21.46 8.70
N LYS A 312 7.07 20.54 8.94
CA LYS A 312 5.79 20.49 8.21
C LYS A 312 4.92 21.70 8.51
N GLU A 313 4.84 22.12 9.77
CA GLU A 313 4.11 23.34 10.16
C GLU A 313 4.70 24.59 9.50
N GLU A 314 6.04 24.72 9.47
CA GLU A 314 6.73 25.79 8.75
C GLU A 314 6.40 25.77 7.25
N PHE A 315 6.45 24.59 6.62
CA PHE A 315 6.09 24.42 5.21
C PHE A 315 4.63 24.84 4.92
N GLU A 316 3.68 24.37 5.72
CA GLU A 316 2.26 24.72 5.58
C GLU A 316 2.01 26.22 5.81
N HIS A 317 2.74 26.85 6.75
CA HIS A 317 2.65 28.30 6.98
C HIS A 317 3.14 29.09 5.75
N LEU A 318 4.30 28.73 5.20
CA LEU A 318 4.82 29.39 4.00
C LEU A 318 3.88 29.22 2.80
N LEU A 319 3.31 28.03 2.63
CA LEU A 319 2.45 27.71 1.50
C LEU A 319 1.06 28.37 1.59
N ASN A 320 0.43 28.32 2.76
CA ASN A 320 -0.98 28.69 2.92
C ASN A 320 -1.19 30.08 3.55
N VAL A 321 -0.17 30.67 4.17
CA VAL A 321 -0.26 32.00 4.80
C VAL A 321 0.60 33.00 4.03
N GLU A 322 1.93 32.83 4.06
CA GLU A 322 2.84 33.85 3.53
C GLU A 322 2.78 33.98 2.01
N MET A 323 2.57 32.86 1.29
CA MET A 323 2.51 32.92 -0.17
C MET A 323 1.25 33.62 -0.68
N PRO A 324 0.04 33.32 -0.18
CA PRO A 324 -1.16 34.10 -0.51
C PRO A 324 -1.06 35.58 -0.09
N GLU A 325 -0.46 35.88 1.07
CA GLU A 325 -0.25 37.28 1.50
C GLU A 325 0.68 38.02 0.53
N ASN A 326 1.82 37.44 0.18
CA ASN A 326 2.73 38.04 -0.80
C ASN A 326 2.07 38.23 -2.18
N SER A 327 1.19 37.31 -2.60
CA SER A 327 0.41 37.49 -3.84
C SER A 327 -0.55 38.67 -3.78
N LYS A 328 -1.15 38.96 -2.61
CA LYS A 328 -1.97 40.16 -2.41
C LYS A 328 -1.10 41.42 -2.46
N ASP A 329 0.04 41.43 -1.77
CA ASP A 329 0.99 42.55 -1.76
C ASP A 329 1.44 42.93 -3.18
N ILE A 330 1.70 41.93 -4.04
CA ILE A 330 2.04 42.15 -5.46
C ILE A 330 0.87 42.81 -6.21
N GLY A 331 -0.36 42.33 -6.00
CA GLY A 331 -1.57 42.89 -6.62
C GLY A 331 -1.78 44.35 -6.23
N GLU A 332 -1.69 44.66 -4.93
CA GLU A 332 -1.84 46.03 -4.40
C GLU A 332 -0.74 46.97 -4.91
N ALA A 333 0.51 46.49 -5.00
CA ALA A 333 1.62 47.27 -5.54
C ALA A 333 1.48 47.51 -7.06
N GLN A 334 0.82 46.61 -7.79
CA GLN A 334 0.58 46.72 -9.23
C GLN A 334 -0.48 47.79 -9.56
N GLU A 335 -1.48 47.97 -8.70
CA GLU A 335 -2.53 48.99 -8.85
C GLU A 335 -2.01 50.44 -8.72
N ARG A 336 -0.80 50.63 -8.15
CA ARG A 336 -0.16 51.95 -7.95
C ARG A 336 0.54 52.51 -9.22
N GLY A 337 0.39 51.83 -10.36
CA GLY A 337 0.49 52.44 -11.70
C GLY A 337 1.87 52.63 -12.32
N ASP A 338 2.93 52.92 -11.54
CA ASP A 338 4.29 53.11 -12.10
C ASP A 338 5.28 51.98 -11.71
N LEU A 339 5.18 50.87 -12.45
CA LEU A 339 5.87 49.61 -12.14
C LEU A 339 7.41 49.67 -12.31
N ARG A 340 7.94 50.64 -13.07
CA ARG A 340 9.40 50.70 -13.35
C ARG A 340 10.19 51.28 -12.18
N GLU A 341 9.60 52.15 -11.38
CA GLU A 341 10.22 52.79 -10.21
C GLU A 341 9.67 52.31 -8.87
N ASN A 342 8.56 51.57 -8.85
CA ASN A 342 7.95 51.09 -7.61
C ASN A 342 8.84 50.08 -6.85
N ALA A 343 9.48 50.56 -5.78
CA ALA A 343 10.33 49.76 -4.89
C ALA A 343 9.53 48.68 -4.14
N GLU A 344 8.27 48.93 -3.79
CA GLU A 344 7.40 47.96 -3.11
C GLU A 344 7.09 46.77 -4.02
N TYR A 345 6.80 47.02 -5.30
CA TYR A 345 6.57 45.96 -6.29
C TYR A 345 7.83 45.09 -6.48
N LYS A 346 9.01 45.71 -6.61
CA LYS A 346 10.28 44.98 -6.73
C LYS A 346 10.58 44.12 -5.50
N ALA A 347 10.36 44.67 -4.30
CA ALA A 347 10.54 43.94 -3.06
C ALA A 347 9.57 42.76 -2.90
N ALA A 348 8.30 42.93 -3.28
CA ALA A 348 7.30 41.87 -3.22
C ALA A 348 7.57 40.73 -4.22
N MET A 349 8.07 41.07 -5.42
CA MET A 349 8.53 40.08 -6.40
C MET A 349 9.77 39.32 -5.92
N GLU A 350 10.73 40.01 -5.30
CA GLU A 350 11.91 39.36 -4.71
C GLU A 350 11.52 38.42 -3.56
N LYS A 351 10.63 38.86 -2.68
CA LYS A 351 10.05 38.04 -1.60
C LYS A 351 9.32 36.82 -2.17
N GLN A 352 8.59 36.97 -3.29
CA GLN A 352 7.95 35.83 -3.97
C GLN A 352 8.95 34.75 -4.38
N VAL A 353 10.06 35.16 -4.99
CA VAL A 353 11.13 34.25 -5.43
C VAL A 353 11.76 33.55 -4.23
N GLN A 354 12.02 34.30 -3.15
CA GLN A 354 12.56 33.75 -1.90
C GLN A 354 11.62 32.72 -1.27
N LEU A 355 10.32 33.02 -1.20
CA LEU A 355 9.30 32.11 -0.67
C LEU A 355 9.19 30.83 -1.50
N GLN A 356 9.14 30.94 -2.83
CA GLN A 356 9.11 29.77 -3.72
C GLN A 356 10.35 28.90 -3.58
N ALA A 357 11.54 29.51 -3.48
CA ALA A 357 12.78 28.79 -3.25
C ALA A 357 12.78 28.07 -1.88
N ALA A 358 12.29 28.75 -0.84
CA ALA A 358 12.19 28.19 0.51
C ALA A 358 11.21 27.01 0.57
N ILE A 359 10.02 27.14 -0.02
CA ILE A 359 9.00 26.07 -0.11
C ILE A 359 9.57 24.86 -0.83
N LYS A 360 10.17 25.04 -2.01
CA LYS A 360 10.74 23.94 -2.80
C LYS A 360 11.87 23.23 -2.06
N ARG A 361 12.72 23.99 -1.36
CA ARG A 361 13.80 23.44 -0.53
C ARG A 361 13.23 22.62 0.63
N LEU A 362 12.30 23.18 1.39
CA LEU A 362 11.66 22.51 2.53
C LEU A 362 10.92 21.24 2.10
N GLU A 363 10.24 21.27 0.95
CA GLU A 363 9.55 20.10 0.42
C GLU A 363 10.52 18.96 0.11
N ALA A 364 11.65 19.26 -0.53
CA ALA A 364 12.69 18.29 -0.84
C ALA A 364 13.34 17.72 0.44
N GLU A 365 13.63 18.60 1.39
CA GLU A 365 14.18 18.26 2.71
C GLU A 365 13.23 17.37 3.53
N ILE A 366 11.92 17.67 3.56
CA ILE A 366 10.91 16.86 4.25
C ILE A 366 10.78 15.48 3.59
N LYS A 367 10.87 15.40 2.27
CA LYS A 367 10.81 14.13 1.52
C LYS A 367 12.01 13.22 1.80
N SER A 368 13.18 13.77 2.10
CA SER A 368 14.39 13.00 2.43
C SER A 368 14.53 12.68 3.92
N ALA A 369 13.64 13.19 4.77
CA ALA A 369 13.70 12.98 6.21
C ALA A 369 13.24 11.57 6.63
N ILE A 370 14.05 10.93 7.49
CA ILE A 370 13.78 9.63 8.11
C ILE A 370 13.63 9.82 9.62
N ILE A 371 12.58 9.23 10.19
CA ILE A 371 12.29 9.36 11.62
C ILE A 371 13.25 8.48 12.43
N LEU A 372 13.93 9.09 13.40
CA LEU A 372 14.72 8.41 14.42
C LEU A 372 13.82 7.61 15.38
N ASP A 373 14.13 6.33 15.55
CA ASP A 373 13.57 5.52 16.63
C ASP A 373 14.41 5.70 17.90
N LEU A 374 13.79 6.26 18.94
CA LEU A 374 14.43 6.53 20.23
C LEU A 374 14.18 5.43 21.27
N THR A 375 13.39 4.40 20.93
CA THR A 375 12.97 3.37 21.91
C THR A 375 14.05 2.32 22.15
N ASN A 376 14.80 1.95 21.10
CA ASN A 376 15.81 0.90 21.12
C ASN A 376 17.22 1.43 20.81
N VAL A 377 17.59 2.55 21.44
CA VAL A 377 18.95 3.11 21.31
C VAL A 377 19.92 2.39 22.27
N LYS A 378 21.01 1.84 21.72
CA LYS A 378 22.14 1.28 22.49
C LYS A 378 22.94 2.41 23.17
N THR A 379 23.46 2.16 24.36
CA THR A 379 24.15 3.15 25.22
C THR A 379 25.59 2.75 25.58
N ASP A 380 26.11 1.72 24.92
CA ASP A 380 27.48 1.22 25.02
C ASP A 380 28.52 2.19 24.45
N LYS A 381 28.14 2.93 23.40
CA LYS A 381 28.91 4.02 22.79
C LYS A 381 28.00 5.20 22.44
N ILE A 382 28.60 6.37 22.23
CA ILE A 382 27.85 7.57 21.84
C ILE A 382 27.31 7.39 20.41
N ASN A 383 25.99 7.28 20.30
CA ASN A 383 25.25 7.17 19.04
C ASN A 383 24.17 8.26 18.94
N ILE A 384 23.47 8.35 17.81
CA ILE A 384 22.30 9.23 17.69
C ILE A 384 21.17 8.70 18.59
N GLY A 385 20.56 9.58 19.37
CA GLY A 385 19.50 9.23 20.32
C GLY A 385 19.96 9.04 21.77
N VAL A 386 21.22 9.37 22.08
CA VAL A 386 21.77 9.31 23.45
C VAL A 386 22.01 10.70 24.05
N THR A 387 22.16 10.73 25.37
CA THR A 387 22.69 11.85 26.14
C THR A 387 24.06 11.44 26.70
N ALA A 388 25.10 12.21 26.37
CA ALA A 388 26.46 11.99 26.84
C ALA A 388 26.85 13.06 27.86
N LYS A 389 27.31 12.63 29.04
CA LYS A 389 27.85 13.52 30.07
C LYS A 389 29.33 13.72 29.84
N LEU A 390 29.74 14.95 29.55
CA LEU A 390 31.09 15.29 29.15
C LEU A 390 31.77 16.18 30.19
N LYS A 391 33.05 15.97 30.43
CA LYS A 391 33.89 16.85 31.24
C LYS A 391 34.90 17.58 30.36
N ASN A 392 34.89 18.90 30.37
CA ASN A 392 35.94 19.70 29.73
C ASN A 392 37.23 19.57 30.55
N GLU A 393 38.31 19.09 29.94
CA GLU A 393 39.58 18.85 30.63
C GLU A 393 40.30 20.14 31.03
N SER A 394 40.08 21.24 30.30
CA SER A 394 40.72 22.54 30.55
C SER A 394 40.01 23.34 31.64
N THR A 395 38.67 23.28 31.72
CA THR A 395 37.88 24.07 32.68
C THR A 395 37.37 23.25 33.86
N GLY A 396 37.35 21.93 33.75
CA GLY A 396 36.77 21.01 34.73
C GLY A 396 35.24 20.96 34.72
N GLU A 397 34.59 21.75 33.86
CA GLU A 397 33.12 21.84 33.75
C GLU A 397 32.52 20.53 33.23
N VAL A 398 31.35 20.16 33.75
CA VAL A 398 30.62 18.96 33.36
C VAL A 398 29.28 19.34 32.75
N VAL A 399 29.04 18.95 31.50
CA VAL A 399 27.84 19.28 30.73
C VAL A 399 27.28 18.02 30.06
N ALA A 400 25.96 17.85 30.07
CA ALA A 400 25.30 16.75 29.37
C ALA A 400 24.76 17.23 28.02
N TYR A 401 25.18 16.60 26.93
CA TYR A 401 24.71 16.90 25.58
C TYR A 401 23.90 15.74 25.02
N SER A 402 22.74 16.05 24.44
CA SER A 402 21.92 15.08 23.73
C SER A 402 22.16 15.16 22.23
N ILE A 403 22.51 14.04 21.60
CA ILE A 403 22.83 13.99 20.17
C ILE A 403 21.62 13.45 19.42
N LEU A 404 20.92 14.32 18.68
CA LEU A 404 19.70 13.98 17.96
C LEU A 404 19.85 14.29 16.45
N GLY A 405 18.72 14.30 15.74
CA GLY A 405 18.65 14.52 14.31
C GLY A 405 19.06 15.91 13.85
N ALA A 406 19.11 16.09 12.53
CA ALA A 406 19.63 17.29 11.88
C ALA A 406 18.88 18.57 12.28
N TRP A 407 17.58 18.45 12.56
CA TRP A 407 16.68 19.56 12.89
C TRP A 407 16.29 19.63 14.37
N ASP A 408 16.94 18.82 15.20
CA ASP A 408 16.61 18.67 16.61
C ASP A 408 17.42 19.58 17.53
N ALA A 409 18.45 20.24 16.99
CA ALA A 409 19.34 21.10 17.75
C ALA A 409 18.58 22.19 18.53
N ASP A 410 18.90 22.30 19.81
CA ASP A 410 18.31 23.23 20.77
C ASP A 410 19.39 23.53 21.82
N THR A 411 19.99 24.72 21.73
CA THR A 411 21.12 25.13 22.56
C THR A 411 20.73 25.31 24.02
N GLU A 412 19.50 25.74 24.30
CA GLU A 412 19.00 25.92 25.67
C GLU A 412 18.85 24.57 26.39
N LYS A 413 18.55 23.53 25.62
CA LYS A 413 18.35 22.15 26.10
C LYS A 413 19.59 21.27 25.97
N HIS A 414 20.73 21.85 25.57
CA HIS A 414 21.95 21.11 25.25
C HIS A 414 21.72 19.96 24.24
N ILE A 415 20.78 20.15 23.30
CA ILE A 415 20.55 19.21 22.21
C ILE A 415 21.37 19.68 21.02
N ILE A 416 22.24 18.80 20.52
CA ILE A 416 23.07 19.05 19.36
C ILE A 416 22.69 18.10 18.22
N SER A 417 22.78 18.61 16.99
CA SER A 417 22.63 17.78 15.79
C SER A 417 23.83 16.84 15.66
N TYR A 418 23.58 15.60 15.24
CA TYR A 418 24.63 14.65 14.88
C TYR A 418 25.60 15.20 13.82
N GLN A 419 25.18 16.20 13.03
CA GLN A 419 26.00 16.85 12.01
C GLN A 419 26.97 17.90 12.58
N SER A 420 26.80 18.29 13.85
CA SER A 420 27.63 19.31 14.50
C SER A 420 29.08 18.82 14.69
N PRO A 421 30.08 19.73 14.66
CA PRO A 421 31.48 19.36 14.87
C PRO A 421 31.74 18.62 16.19
N LEU A 422 31.07 19.04 17.27
CA LEU A 422 31.16 18.39 18.57
C LEU A 422 30.56 16.98 18.52
N ALA A 423 29.36 16.79 17.99
CA ALA A 423 28.76 15.46 17.87
C ALA A 423 29.65 14.53 17.02
N LYS A 424 30.17 14.99 15.89
CA LYS A 424 31.08 14.20 15.03
C LYS A 424 32.35 13.76 15.75
N SER A 425 32.88 14.57 16.67
CA SER A 425 34.04 14.18 17.48
C SER A 425 33.71 13.16 18.59
N LEU A 426 32.43 13.04 18.93
CA LEU A 426 31.93 12.20 20.03
C LEU A 426 31.35 10.87 19.54
N LEU A 427 30.82 10.80 18.32
CA LEU A 427 30.23 9.57 17.79
C LEU A 427 31.21 8.39 17.86
N GLY A 428 30.71 7.26 18.34
CA GLY A 428 31.49 6.03 18.54
C GLY A 428 32.32 5.98 19.82
N LYS A 429 32.48 7.09 20.57
CA LYS A 429 33.24 7.11 21.83
C LYS A 429 32.50 6.38 22.95
N LYS A 430 33.24 5.66 23.79
CA LYS A 430 32.72 4.94 24.96
C LYS A 430 32.98 5.74 26.24
N THR A 431 32.32 5.36 27.34
CA THR A 431 32.60 5.95 28.66
C THR A 431 34.07 5.79 29.02
N GLY A 432 34.72 6.88 29.42
CA GLY A 432 36.15 6.95 29.72
C GLY A 432 37.01 7.48 28.56
N ASP A 433 36.49 7.52 27.34
CA ASP A 433 37.24 8.04 26.19
C ASP A 433 37.33 9.57 26.21
N SER A 434 38.38 10.11 25.60
CA SER A 434 38.49 11.56 25.31
C SER A 434 38.17 11.86 23.84
N ALA A 435 37.38 12.91 23.63
CA ALA A 435 37.09 13.51 22.32
C ALA A 435 37.82 14.86 22.19
N VAL A 436 38.35 15.12 21.00
CA VAL A 436 39.09 16.35 20.69
C VAL A 436 38.27 17.17 19.71
N LEU A 437 37.89 18.38 20.12
CA LEU A 437 37.20 19.33 19.28
C LEU A 437 38.17 20.44 18.85
N ASN A 438 38.40 20.53 17.54
CA ASN A 438 39.20 21.58 16.92
C ASN A 438 38.30 22.65 16.32
N LEU A 439 38.07 23.73 17.07
CA LEU A 439 37.33 24.89 16.58
C LEU A 439 38.31 26.05 16.42
N THR A 440 38.41 26.58 15.20
CA THR A 440 39.18 27.82 14.92
C THR A 440 40.63 27.80 15.41
N GLY A 441 41.29 26.63 15.39
CA GLY A 441 42.68 26.45 15.81
C GLY A 441 42.92 26.31 17.32
N ALA A 442 41.86 26.36 18.14
CA ALA A 442 41.91 26.01 19.55
C ALA A 442 41.44 24.56 19.76
N GLU A 443 42.24 23.79 20.48
CA GLU A 443 41.95 22.40 20.83
C GLU A 443 41.26 22.33 22.19
N THR A 444 40.04 21.81 22.23
CA THR A 444 39.31 21.54 23.48
C THR A 444 39.11 20.03 23.64
N ARG A 445 39.48 19.49 24.81
CA ARG A 445 39.30 18.07 25.13
C ARG A 445 38.12 17.84 26.07
N TYR A 446 37.35 16.82 25.75
CA TYR A 446 36.23 16.35 26.55
C TYR A 446 36.43 14.89 26.93
N THR A 447 36.29 14.55 28.20
CA THR A 447 36.20 13.15 28.64
C THR A 447 34.74 12.73 28.75
N VAL A 448 34.39 11.56 28.20
CA VAL A 448 33.04 10.97 28.34
C VAL A 448 32.91 10.34 29.72
N LEU A 449 32.02 10.86 30.56
CA LEU A 449 31.80 10.36 31.91
C LEU A 449 30.68 9.32 31.99
N ASP A 450 29.64 9.49 31.17
CA ASP A 450 28.45 8.64 31.19
C ASP A 450 27.69 8.75 29.87
N ILE A 451 26.99 7.68 29.49
CA ILE A 451 26.16 7.60 28.29
C ILE A 451 24.82 7.00 28.69
N SER A 452 23.74 7.76 28.48
CA SER A 452 22.39 7.32 28.79
C SER A 452 21.48 7.51 27.58
N ARG A 453 20.35 6.79 27.54
CA ARG A 453 19.34 7.00 26.50
C ARG A 453 18.73 8.39 26.64
N PHE A 454 18.49 9.08 25.52
CA PHE A 454 17.75 10.33 25.54
C PHE A 454 16.30 10.08 25.97
N SER A 455 15.82 10.84 26.95
CA SER A 455 14.41 10.83 27.37
C SER A 455 13.91 12.26 27.45
N LEU A 456 12.73 12.50 26.88
CA LEU A 456 12.05 13.80 26.91
C LEU A 456 11.65 14.22 28.34
N GLN A 457 11.48 13.26 29.26
CA GLN A 457 11.09 13.51 30.65
C GLN A 457 12.26 14.03 31.52
N SER A 458 13.52 13.83 31.07
CA SER A 458 14.72 14.15 31.85
C SER A 458 15.11 15.63 31.83
N GLN A 459 14.41 16.46 31.05
CA GLN A 459 14.73 17.88 30.86
C GLN A 459 13.60 18.85 31.28
N GLU A 460 12.55 18.35 31.94
CA GLU A 460 11.51 19.18 32.57
C GLU A 460 11.75 19.41 34.08
N ASN A 461 12.89 18.96 34.62
CA ASN A 461 13.30 19.14 36.02
C ASN A 461 14.51 20.06 36.18
#